data_AF-A0A3S0G6E1-F1
#
_entry.id   AF-A0A3S0G6E1-F1
#
_cell.length_a   1.000
_cell.length_b   1.000
_cell.length_c   1.000
_cell.angle_alpha   90.00
_cell.angle_beta   90.00
_cell.angle_gamma   90.00
#
_symmetry.space_group_name_H-M   'P 1'
#
loop_
_entity.id
_entity.type
_entity.pdbx_description
1 polymer ?
#
loop_
_entity_poly.entity_id
_entity_poly.type
_entity_poly.pdbx_seq_one_letter_code
_entity_poly.pdbx_strand_id
1 'polypeptide(L)'
;PGELLHLDIKKLARFDGVGHRITGDRRGSSKGMGYDCLHVAIDDATRLAYVEVLPDEKRQSTTGFLVRALRWFRARGVEVERVMTDNGSGYVAKLFRKALRMLAIRHIRTRPYTPKTNGKAERFIQTMLREWAYAIPFKSSDTRVADLARWLSWYNERRPHSALNRRPPAQALLGTT
;
A
#
# COMPACT_ATOMS: atom_id res chain seq x y z
N PRO A 1 2.27 -19.80 -6.32
CA PRO A 1 1.34 -18.64 -6.23
C PRO A 1 2.03 -17.46 -5.54
N GLY A 2 1.82 -16.22 -6.01
CA GLY A 2 2.25 -15.00 -5.32
C GLY A 2 3.75 -14.72 -5.26
N GLU A 3 4.47 -15.12 -6.33
CA GLU A 3 5.91 -14.93 -6.45
C GLU A 3 6.34 -13.46 -6.48
N LEU A 4 5.47 -12.56 -6.93
CA LEU A 4 5.82 -11.15 -7.16
C LEU A 4 4.95 -10.22 -6.31
N LEU A 5 5.60 -9.51 -5.41
CA LEU A 5 4.98 -8.47 -4.59
C LEU A 5 5.37 -7.08 -5.10
N HIS A 6 4.38 -6.25 -5.38
CA HIS A 6 4.59 -4.85 -5.74
C HIS A 6 4.54 -3.98 -4.49
N LEU A 7 5.59 -3.19 -4.25
CA LEU A 7 5.62 -2.20 -3.18
C LEU A 7 5.59 -0.78 -3.74
N ASP A 8 4.91 0.11 -3.03
CA ASP A 8 4.86 1.53 -3.34
C ASP A 8 4.53 2.34 -2.08
N ILE A 9 4.77 3.65 -2.12
CA ILE A 9 4.47 4.57 -1.00
C ILE A 9 3.61 5.71 -1.50
N LYS A 10 2.47 5.94 -0.82
CA LYS A 10 1.64 7.12 -1.07
C LYS A 10 1.67 8.05 0.14
N LYS A 11 2.12 9.28 -0.06
CA LYS A 11 1.96 10.36 0.93
C LYS A 11 0.56 10.96 0.86
N LEU A 12 -0.09 11.08 2.00
CA LEU A 12 -1.33 11.82 2.19
C LEU A 12 -1.10 12.95 3.18
N ALA A 13 -1.48 14.16 2.81
CA ALA A 13 -1.42 15.30 3.73
C ALA A 13 -2.28 15.01 4.96
N ARG A 14 -1.73 15.34 6.13
CA ARG A 14 -2.47 15.29 7.40
C ARG A 14 -3.40 16.49 7.52
N PHE A 15 -4.51 16.29 8.23
CA PHE A 15 -5.54 17.27 8.51
C PHE A 15 -6.22 16.95 9.84
N ASP A 16 -6.67 17.98 10.55
CA ASP A 16 -7.33 17.88 11.87
C ASP A 16 -8.71 18.56 11.89
N GLY A 17 -9.32 18.67 10.71
CA GLY A 17 -10.64 19.24 10.54
C GLY A 17 -11.19 18.96 9.16
N VAL A 18 -12.51 18.91 9.07
CA VAL A 18 -13.19 18.76 7.79
C VAL A 18 -12.89 20.00 6.93
N GLY A 19 -12.40 19.77 5.71
CA GLY A 19 -11.95 20.85 4.84
C GLY A 19 -13.07 21.82 4.42
N HIS A 20 -12.69 23.06 4.08
CA HIS A 20 -13.62 24.15 3.75
C HIS A 20 -14.63 23.82 2.64
N ARG A 21 -14.34 22.86 1.76
CA ARG A 21 -15.28 22.44 0.71
C ARG A 21 -16.56 21.80 1.27
N ILE A 22 -16.52 21.40 2.52
CA ILE A 22 -17.63 20.73 3.22
C ILE A 22 -18.16 21.61 4.33
N THR A 23 -17.29 22.32 5.07
CA THR A 23 -17.69 23.19 6.19
C THR A 23 -18.04 24.62 5.77
N GLY A 24 -17.62 25.07 4.57
CA GLY A 24 -17.72 26.47 4.14
C GLY A 24 -16.71 27.41 4.82
N ASP A 25 -16.06 26.96 5.89
CA ASP A 25 -15.15 27.77 6.69
C ASP A 25 -13.70 27.67 6.19
N ARG A 26 -13.12 28.81 5.82
CA ARG A 26 -11.74 28.95 5.34
C ARG A 26 -10.75 29.31 6.45
N ARG A 27 -11.20 29.47 7.71
CA ARG A 27 -10.36 29.86 8.84
C ARG A 27 -9.50 28.71 9.39
N GLY A 28 -9.78 27.47 9.00
CA GLY A 28 -8.95 26.29 9.32
C GLY A 28 -7.79 26.08 8.33
N SER A 29 -6.57 25.93 8.85
CA SER A 29 -5.38 25.58 8.05
C SER A 29 -4.69 24.34 8.60
N SER A 30 -4.66 23.26 7.81
CA SER A 30 -3.84 22.06 8.09
C SER A 30 -2.38 22.21 7.64
N LYS A 31 -1.90 23.44 7.36
CA LYS A 31 -0.50 23.68 6.99
C LYS A 31 0.43 23.24 8.13
N GLY A 32 1.50 22.54 7.78
CA GLY A 32 2.55 22.11 8.73
C GLY A 32 2.28 20.79 9.45
N MET A 33 1.12 20.16 9.25
CA MET A 33 0.78 18.89 9.95
C MET A 33 1.54 17.65 9.43
N GLY A 34 2.31 17.78 8.36
CA GLY A 34 3.06 16.68 7.76
C GLY A 34 2.20 15.72 6.94
N TYR A 35 2.67 14.49 6.82
CA TYR A 35 2.10 13.48 5.93
C TYR A 35 1.96 12.13 6.62
N ASP A 36 0.86 11.45 6.33
CA ASP A 36 0.75 10.00 6.51
C ASP A 36 1.45 9.33 5.32
N CYS A 37 2.44 8.48 5.57
CA CYS A 37 3.09 7.70 4.51
C CYS A 37 2.45 6.31 4.47
N LEU A 38 1.63 6.05 3.47
CA LEU A 38 1.01 4.75 3.22
C LEU A 38 2.00 3.85 2.52
N HIS A 39 2.59 2.90 3.25
CA HIS A 39 3.41 1.84 2.66
C HIS A 39 2.49 0.72 2.21
N VAL A 40 2.58 0.38 0.93
CA VAL A 40 1.64 -0.52 0.25
C VAL A 40 2.41 -1.72 -0.26
N ALA A 41 1.80 -2.89 -0.11
CA ALA A 41 2.24 -4.15 -0.70
C ALA A 41 1.03 -4.83 -1.35
N ILE A 42 1.13 -5.15 -2.64
CA ILE A 42 0.07 -5.88 -3.36
C ILE A 42 0.64 -7.05 -4.14
N ASP A 43 0.03 -8.22 -3.96
CA ASP A 43 0.37 -9.42 -4.71
C ASP A 43 -0.06 -9.31 -6.18
N ASP A 44 0.82 -9.72 -7.10
CA ASP A 44 0.53 -9.64 -8.53
C ASP A 44 -0.50 -10.68 -9.01
N ALA A 45 -0.56 -11.87 -8.41
CA ALA A 45 -1.48 -12.90 -8.87
C ALA A 45 -2.91 -12.61 -8.39
N THR A 46 -3.06 -12.37 -7.09
CA THR A 46 -4.35 -12.38 -6.38
C THR A 46 -4.88 -10.99 -6.05
N ARG A 47 -4.06 -9.94 -6.22
CA ARG A 47 -4.36 -8.56 -5.73
C ARG A 47 -4.51 -8.47 -4.22
N LEU A 48 -4.13 -9.48 -3.46
CA LEU A 48 -4.15 -9.42 -2.01
C LEU A 48 -3.24 -8.30 -1.54
N ALA A 49 -3.75 -7.41 -0.69
CA ALA A 49 -3.08 -6.17 -0.32
C ALA A 49 -2.84 -6.07 1.19
N TYR A 50 -1.66 -5.57 1.52
CA TYR A 50 -1.23 -5.22 2.87
C TYR A 50 -0.75 -3.75 2.88
N VAL A 51 -1.22 -2.97 3.85
CA VAL A 51 -0.90 -1.54 3.94
C VAL A 51 -0.64 -1.16 5.39
N GLU A 52 0.37 -0.32 5.60
CA GLU A 52 0.65 0.32 6.88
C GLU A 52 0.77 1.84 6.70
N VAL A 53 0.37 2.58 7.74
CA VAL A 53 0.63 4.02 7.83
C VAL A 53 1.87 4.21 8.69
N LEU A 54 2.94 4.71 8.09
CA LEU A 54 4.24 4.92 8.74
C LEU A 54 4.61 6.41 8.74
N PRO A 55 5.52 6.84 9.63
CA PRO A 55 5.87 8.26 9.78
C PRO A 55 6.67 8.84 8.60
N ASP A 56 7.36 8.00 7.82
CA ASP A 56 8.18 8.47 6.70
C ASP A 56 8.43 7.39 5.62
N GLU A 57 9.08 7.80 4.53
CA GLU A 57 9.53 6.96 3.42
C GLU A 57 11.01 6.52 3.56
N LYS A 58 11.59 6.62 4.77
CA LYS A 58 13.01 6.37 4.98
C LYS A 58 13.31 4.87 5.07
N ARG A 59 14.60 4.55 4.90
CA ARG A 59 15.14 3.18 4.87
C ARG A 59 14.69 2.29 6.04
N GLN A 60 14.54 2.84 7.25
CA GLN A 60 14.09 2.06 8.41
C GLN A 60 12.62 1.67 8.27
N SER A 61 11.75 2.63 7.92
CA SER A 61 10.33 2.42 7.69
C SER A 61 10.08 1.45 6.53
N THR A 62 10.73 1.67 5.38
CA THR A 62 10.57 0.78 4.20
C THR A 62 11.04 -0.64 4.46
N THR A 63 12.18 -0.81 5.15
CA THR A 63 12.71 -2.15 5.46
C THR A 63 11.86 -2.85 6.52
N GLY A 64 11.40 -2.11 7.55
CA GLY A 64 10.50 -2.66 8.56
C GLY A 64 9.17 -3.10 7.95
N PHE A 65 8.61 -2.28 7.05
CA PHE A 65 7.40 -2.61 6.30
C PHE A 65 7.57 -3.89 5.47
N LEU A 66 8.67 -4.00 4.70
CA LEU A 66 8.98 -5.21 3.92
C LEU A 66 8.90 -6.47 4.80
N VAL A 67 9.58 -6.48 5.94
CA VAL A 67 9.63 -7.66 6.82
C VAL A 67 8.24 -8.02 7.36
N ARG A 68 7.43 -7.02 7.75
CA ARG A 68 6.07 -7.25 8.24
C ARG A 68 5.12 -7.71 7.13
N ALA A 69 5.20 -7.11 5.95
CA ALA A 69 4.44 -7.51 4.78
C ALA A 69 4.72 -8.97 4.41
N LEU A 70 5.99 -9.35 4.25
CA LEU A 70 6.38 -10.73 3.92
C LEU A 70 5.86 -11.74 4.95
N ARG A 71 5.93 -11.42 6.24
CA ARG A 71 5.36 -12.26 7.30
C ARG A 71 3.84 -12.40 7.15
N TRP A 72 3.15 -11.30 6.84
CA TRP A 72 1.70 -11.27 6.67
C TRP A 72 1.23 -12.09 5.46
N PHE A 73 1.97 -12.02 4.34
CA PHE A 73 1.72 -12.82 3.14
C PHE A 73 2.01 -14.31 3.38
N ARG A 74 3.13 -14.63 4.02
CA ARG A 74 3.49 -16.01 4.37
C ARG A 74 2.43 -16.67 5.26
N ALA A 75 1.88 -15.94 6.22
CA ALA A 75 0.81 -16.44 7.09
C ALA A 75 -0.50 -16.78 6.34
N ARG A 76 -0.63 -16.38 5.07
CA ARG A 76 -1.75 -16.68 4.18
C ARG A 76 -1.37 -17.65 3.06
N GLY A 77 -0.23 -18.31 3.17
CA GLY A 77 0.25 -19.27 2.16
C GLY A 77 0.83 -18.63 0.90
N VAL A 78 1.18 -17.35 0.94
CA VAL A 78 1.85 -16.67 -0.18
C VAL A 78 3.36 -16.69 0.05
N GLU A 79 4.08 -17.39 -0.82
CA GLU A 79 5.54 -17.43 -0.85
C GLU A 79 6.08 -16.40 -1.85
N VAL A 80 6.61 -15.30 -1.32
CA VAL A 80 7.13 -14.19 -2.12
C VAL A 80 8.58 -14.45 -2.49
N GLU A 81 8.85 -14.57 -3.79
CA GLU A 81 10.20 -14.78 -4.33
C GLU A 81 10.84 -13.47 -4.84
N ARG A 82 10.00 -12.52 -5.24
CA ARG A 82 10.40 -11.30 -5.94
C ARG A 82 9.62 -10.11 -5.41
N VAL A 83 10.32 -9.00 -5.26
CA VAL A 83 9.73 -7.72 -4.86
C VAL A 83 10.01 -6.70 -5.94
N MET A 84 8.96 -6.05 -6.45
CA MET A 84 9.05 -4.93 -7.37
C MET A 84 8.83 -3.61 -6.64
N THR A 85 9.72 -2.65 -6.84
CA THR A 85 9.57 -1.28 -6.30
C THR A 85 9.90 -0.25 -7.37
N ASP A 86 9.51 1.00 -7.11
CA ASP A 86 10.09 2.14 -7.80
C ASP A 86 11.54 2.41 -7.32
N ASN A 87 12.13 3.53 -7.76
CA ASN A 87 13.47 3.95 -7.36
C ASN A 87 13.48 4.92 -6.16
N GLY A 88 12.43 4.90 -5.33
CA GLY A 88 12.36 5.68 -4.10
C GLY A 88 13.57 5.45 -3.18
N SER A 89 14.01 6.52 -2.51
CA SER A 89 15.27 6.52 -1.73
C SER A 89 15.30 5.41 -0.65
N GLY A 90 14.17 5.13 -0.02
CA GLY A 90 14.02 4.04 0.96
C GLY A 90 14.18 2.64 0.35
N TYR A 91 13.80 2.44 -0.92
CA TYR A 91 13.89 1.15 -1.61
C TYR A 91 15.27 0.90 -2.24
N VAL A 92 15.98 1.95 -2.64
CA VAL A 92 17.36 1.81 -3.17
C VAL A 92 18.43 1.73 -2.07
N ALA A 93 18.05 1.97 -0.82
CA ALA A 93 18.94 1.97 0.33
C ALA A 93 19.63 0.61 0.55
N LYS A 94 20.89 0.66 1.05
CA LYS A 94 21.68 -0.54 1.36
C LYS A 94 20.97 -1.49 2.34
N LEU A 95 20.27 -0.92 3.33
CA LEU A 95 19.55 -1.68 4.35
C LEU A 95 18.42 -2.53 3.71
N PHE A 96 17.62 -1.93 2.84
CA PHE A 96 16.53 -2.60 2.14
C PHE A 96 17.06 -3.74 1.25
N ARG A 97 18.11 -3.47 0.47
CA ARG A 97 18.78 -4.48 -0.36
C ARG A 97 19.37 -5.63 0.46
N LYS A 98 19.95 -5.33 1.63
CA LYS A 98 20.48 -6.34 2.54
C LYS A 98 19.37 -7.25 3.07
N ALA A 99 18.23 -6.68 3.47
CA ALA A 99 17.08 -7.45 3.94
C ALA A 99 16.54 -8.40 2.86
N LEU A 100 16.34 -7.92 1.63
CA LEU A 100 15.91 -8.77 0.51
C LEU A 100 16.88 -9.92 0.25
N ARG A 101 18.19 -9.63 0.25
CA ARG A 101 19.22 -10.66 0.06
C ARG A 101 19.21 -11.72 1.15
N MET A 102 19.08 -11.31 2.41
CA MET A 102 19.03 -12.25 3.55
C MET A 102 17.79 -13.15 3.51
N LEU A 103 16.70 -12.66 2.92
CA LEU A 103 15.45 -13.40 2.75
C LEU A 103 15.39 -14.17 1.42
N ALA A 104 16.48 -14.19 0.64
CA ALA A 104 16.55 -14.80 -0.69
C ALA A 104 15.52 -14.25 -1.71
N ILE A 105 15.10 -12.99 -1.56
CA ILE A 105 14.11 -12.35 -2.43
C ILE A 105 14.82 -11.53 -3.51
N ARG A 106 14.44 -11.74 -4.77
CA ARG A 106 14.94 -10.95 -5.89
C ARG A 106 14.30 -9.56 -5.92
N HIS A 107 15.14 -8.52 -5.91
CA HIS A 107 14.67 -7.14 -6.09
C HIS A 107 14.55 -6.79 -7.58
N ILE A 108 13.35 -6.45 -8.02
CA ILE A 108 13.07 -5.86 -9.33
C ILE A 108 12.81 -4.37 -9.12
N ARG A 109 13.49 -3.53 -9.90
CA ARG A 109 13.25 -2.08 -9.88
C ARG A 109 12.62 -1.65 -11.19
N THR A 110 11.70 -0.70 -11.12
CA THR A 110 11.20 -0.05 -12.33
C THR A 110 12.38 0.55 -13.09
N ARG A 111 12.39 0.37 -14.41
CA ARG A 111 13.38 1.00 -15.27
C ARG A 111 13.07 2.52 -15.32
N PRO A 112 14.10 3.38 -15.35
CA PRO A 112 13.89 4.80 -15.61
C PRO A 112 13.03 5.01 -16.86
N TYR A 113 12.12 5.99 -16.82
CA TYR A 113 11.24 6.36 -17.93
C TYR A 113 10.26 5.27 -18.42
N THR A 114 10.04 4.20 -17.64
CA THR A 114 9.03 3.15 -17.92
C THR A 114 8.08 2.97 -16.74
N PRO A 115 7.22 3.97 -16.47
CA PRO A 115 6.31 3.99 -15.32
C PRO A 115 5.33 2.81 -15.26
N LYS A 116 5.06 2.15 -16.40
CA LYS A 116 4.07 1.06 -16.49
C LYS A 116 4.41 -0.20 -15.67
N THR A 117 5.64 -0.35 -15.17
CA THR A 117 6.08 -1.60 -14.52
C THR A 117 5.47 -1.81 -13.13
N ASN A 118 5.30 -0.75 -12.32
CA ASN A 118 4.66 -0.87 -10.99
C ASN A 118 3.14 -0.61 -11.00
N GLY A 119 2.50 -0.70 -12.17
CA GLY A 119 1.12 -0.25 -12.37
C GLY A 119 0.05 -0.97 -11.51
N LYS A 120 0.38 -2.12 -10.89
CA LYS A 120 -0.51 -2.82 -9.96
C LYS A 120 -0.62 -2.11 -8.62
N ALA A 121 0.52 -1.70 -8.04
CA ALA A 121 0.54 -0.90 -6.83
C ALA A 121 -0.08 0.48 -7.07
N GLU A 122 0.27 1.14 -8.17
CA GLU A 122 -0.32 2.44 -8.54
C GLU A 122 -1.85 2.34 -8.67
N ARG A 123 -2.35 1.32 -9.36
CA ARG A 123 -3.80 1.10 -9.51
C ARG A 123 -4.48 0.81 -8.18
N PHE A 124 -3.86 0.01 -7.32
CA PHE A 124 -4.38 -0.23 -5.98
C PHE A 124 -4.41 1.05 -5.15
N ILE A 125 -3.37 1.88 -5.19
CA ILE A 125 -3.34 3.19 -4.54
C ILE A 125 -4.48 4.05 -5.06
N GLN A 126 -4.72 4.13 -6.38
CA GLN A 126 -5.84 4.88 -6.93
C GLN A 126 -7.20 4.37 -6.42
N THR A 127 -7.38 3.06 -6.32
CA THR A 127 -8.58 2.44 -5.72
C THR A 127 -8.72 2.84 -4.24
N MET A 128 -7.67 2.70 -3.45
CA MET A 128 -7.62 3.06 -2.04
C MET A 128 -7.93 4.55 -1.81
N LEU A 129 -7.42 5.45 -2.66
CA LEU A 129 -7.72 6.87 -2.56
C LEU A 129 -9.20 7.16 -2.83
N ARG A 130 -9.77 6.54 -3.86
CA ARG A 130 -11.15 6.76 -4.29
C ARG A 130 -12.18 6.15 -3.33
N GLU A 131 -11.91 4.95 -2.85
CA GLU A 131 -12.89 4.13 -2.12
C GLU A 131 -12.69 4.16 -0.60
N TRP A 132 -11.56 4.67 -0.13
CA TRP A 132 -11.31 4.90 1.30
C TRP A 132 -10.97 6.34 1.58
N ALA A 133 -9.77 6.81 1.19
CA ALA A 133 -9.22 8.06 1.70
C ALA A 133 -10.10 9.30 1.40
N TYR A 134 -10.84 9.27 0.29
CA TYR A 134 -11.73 10.33 -0.15
C TYR A 134 -13.19 9.87 -0.35
N ALA A 135 -13.54 8.67 0.10
CA ALA A 135 -14.90 8.14 -0.06
C ALA A 135 -15.90 8.80 0.90
N ILE A 136 -15.45 9.20 2.08
CA ILE A 136 -16.25 9.90 3.08
C ILE A 136 -15.48 11.08 3.68
N PRO A 137 -16.18 12.09 4.21
CA PRO A 137 -15.53 13.23 4.85
C PRO A 137 -15.10 12.90 6.28
N PHE A 138 -13.92 12.29 6.41
CA PHE A 138 -13.31 12.08 7.72
C PHE A 138 -13.11 13.38 8.49
N LYS A 139 -13.26 13.33 9.81
CA LYS A 139 -13.10 14.49 10.70
C LYS A 139 -11.63 14.89 10.85
N SER A 140 -10.74 13.89 10.90
CA SER A 140 -9.30 14.08 11.00
C SER A 140 -8.55 12.93 10.30
N SER A 141 -7.24 13.12 10.07
CA SER A 141 -6.38 12.05 9.55
C SER A 141 -6.34 10.84 10.46
N ASP A 142 -6.39 11.03 11.78
CA ASP A 142 -6.39 9.92 12.71
C ASP A 142 -7.66 9.06 12.58
N THR A 143 -8.83 9.69 12.39
CA THR A 143 -10.08 8.95 12.09
C THR A 143 -10.02 8.22 10.75
N ARG A 144 -9.37 8.80 9.74
CA ARG A 144 -9.13 8.15 8.45
C ARG A 144 -8.23 6.92 8.62
N VAL A 145 -7.13 7.05 9.36
CA VAL A 145 -6.18 5.96 9.63
C VAL A 145 -6.85 4.84 10.43
N ALA A 146 -7.67 5.16 11.43
CA ALA A 146 -8.42 4.18 12.21
C ALA A 146 -9.38 3.33 11.35
N ASP A 147 -9.91 3.89 10.27
CA ASP A 147 -10.81 3.19 9.33
C ASP A 147 -10.08 2.26 8.35
N LEU A 148 -8.76 2.40 8.19
CA LEU A 148 -7.99 1.66 7.18
C LEU A 148 -8.14 0.14 7.32
N ALA A 149 -8.11 -0.37 8.54
CA ALA A 149 -8.23 -1.81 8.80
C ALA A 149 -9.57 -2.37 8.31
N ARG A 150 -10.67 -1.65 8.58
CA ARG A 150 -12.00 -2.02 8.10
C ARG A 150 -12.06 -2.03 6.57
N TRP A 151 -11.50 -1.00 5.93
CA TRP A 151 -11.50 -0.93 4.47
C TRP A 151 -10.64 -2.03 3.83
N LEU A 152 -9.47 -2.35 4.39
CA LEU A 152 -8.59 -3.42 3.90
C LEU A 152 -9.24 -4.81 4.02
N SER A 153 -9.96 -5.08 5.11
CA SER A 153 -10.73 -6.31 5.24
C SER A 153 -11.80 -6.40 4.15
N TRP A 154 -12.58 -5.33 3.93
CA TRP A 154 -13.54 -5.28 2.83
C TRP A 154 -12.88 -5.47 1.45
N TYR A 155 -11.75 -4.79 1.18
CA TYR A 155 -11.02 -4.90 -0.07
C TYR A 155 -10.56 -6.34 -0.32
N ASN A 156 -9.93 -6.97 0.66
CA ASN A 156 -9.36 -8.31 0.52
C ASN A 156 -10.41 -9.42 0.50
N GLU A 157 -11.52 -9.26 1.23
CA GLU A 157 -12.47 -10.35 1.46
C GLU A 157 -13.75 -10.24 0.62
N ARG A 158 -14.13 -9.03 0.18
CA ARG A 158 -15.48 -8.78 -0.37
C ARG A 158 -15.48 -7.98 -1.67
N ARG A 159 -14.52 -7.10 -1.90
CA ARG A 159 -14.50 -6.23 -3.08
C ARG A 159 -14.31 -7.06 -4.36
N PRO A 160 -15.17 -6.95 -5.38
CA PRO A 160 -15.00 -7.68 -6.63
C PRO A 160 -13.93 -7.04 -7.54
N HIS A 161 -13.07 -7.87 -8.16
CA HIS A 161 -12.04 -7.42 -9.10
C HIS A 161 -12.30 -7.95 -10.51
N SER A 162 -12.40 -7.06 -11.49
CA SER A 162 -12.58 -7.45 -12.90
C SER A 162 -11.46 -8.36 -13.40
N ALA A 163 -10.22 -8.08 -13.00
CA ALA A 163 -9.04 -8.90 -13.33
C ALA A 163 -9.03 -10.30 -12.69
N LEU A 164 -9.97 -10.59 -11.76
CA LEU A 164 -10.06 -11.86 -11.04
C LEU A 164 -11.42 -12.55 -11.26
N ASN A 165 -12.07 -12.30 -12.41
CA ASN A 165 -13.42 -12.81 -12.71
C ASN A 165 -14.45 -12.42 -11.64
N ARG A 166 -14.40 -11.16 -11.19
CA ARG A 166 -15.25 -10.59 -10.13
C ARG A 166 -15.07 -11.22 -8.73
N ARG A 167 -14.06 -12.07 -8.55
CA ARG A 167 -13.73 -12.61 -7.22
C ARG A 167 -12.95 -11.59 -6.37
N PRO A 168 -13.13 -11.58 -5.05
CA PRO A 168 -12.26 -10.85 -4.14
C PRO A 168 -10.88 -11.53 -4.02
N PRO A 169 -9.84 -10.78 -3.58
CA PRO A 169 -8.49 -11.31 -3.45
C PRO A 169 -8.37 -12.60 -2.63
N ALA A 170 -9.07 -12.69 -1.49
CA ALA A 170 -9.08 -13.87 -0.64
C ALA A 170 -9.62 -15.12 -1.37
N GLN A 171 -10.64 -14.96 -2.21
CA GLN A 171 -11.17 -16.08 -2.99
C GLN A 171 -10.23 -16.46 -4.16
N ALA A 172 -9.58 -15.47 -4.79
CA ALA A 172 -8.59 -15.74 -5.82
C ALA A 172 -7.40 -16.53 -5.26
N LEU A 173 -6.98 -16.22 -4.03
CA LEU A 173 -5.92 -16.93 -3.32
C LEU A 173 -6.25 -18.42 -3.14
N LEU A 174 -7.47 -18.75 -2.69
CA LEU A 174 -7.94 -20.15 -2.53
C LEU A 174 -7.98 -20.92 -3.85
N GLY A 175 -8.18 -20.24 -4.98
CA GLY A 175 -8.18 -20.88 -6.30
C GLY A 175 -6.78 -21.14 -6.87
N THR A 176 -5.72 -20.83 -6.12
CA THR A 176 -4.32 -21.01 -6.55
C THR A 176 -3.56 -22.05 -5.72
N THR A 177 -4.16 -22.56 -4.64
CA THR A 177 -3.68 -23.69 -3.82
C THR A 177 -4.22 -25.00 -4.38
#